data_AF-A0A940SRM6-F1
#
_entry.id   AF-A0A940SRM6-F1
#
_cell.length_a   1.000
_cell.length_b   1.000
_cell.length_c   1.000
_cell.angle_alpha   90.00
_cell.angle_beta   90.00
_cell.angle_gamma   90.00
#
_symmetry.space_group_name_H-M   'P 1'
#
loop_
_entity.id
_entity.type
_entity.pdbx_description
1 polymer ?
#
loop_
_entity_poly.entity_id
_entity_poly.type
_entity_poly.pdbx_seq_one_letter_code
_entity_poly.pdbx_strand_id
1 'polypeptide(L)'
;MEIEKMKRRTIHRLKEIKAEQGLSISQIMNMMEERGQFVSEATLKKIFQDGSEEKNFRYQDTIMPVADVLLDLYGDKSGIDDCEALRHIIREKNKLIELLMMKLEEQAKAHAEKEVVYADRKAAFEKQIEQLGGQIARYEKAIDRKDDLIERLLDATIKK
;
A
#
# COMPACT_ATOMS: atom_id res chain seq x y z
N MET A 1 9.64 17.43 8.07
CA MET A 1 9.99 18.43 9.10
C MET A 1 10.38 17.80 10.44
N GLU A 2 9.86 16.62 10.81
CA GLU A 2 10.22 15.94 12.07
C GLU A 2 11.58 15.23 12.04
N ILE A 3 11.94 14.61 10.91
CA ILE A 3 13.24 13.91 10.74
C ILE A 3 14.43 14.87 10.93
N GLU A 4 14.37 16.07 10.34
CA GLU A 4 15.43 17.08 10.49
C GLU A 4 15.55 17.59 11.94
N LYS A 5 14.42 17.74 12.65
CA LYS A 5 14.42 18.08 14.07
C LYS A 5 15.01 16.96 14.93
N MET A 6 14.79 15.70 14.56
CA MET A 6 15.34 14.54 15.25
C MET A 6 16.85 14.45 15.02
N LYS A 7 17.34 14.57 13.78
CA LYS A 7 18.78 14.61 13.46
C LYS A 7 19.53 15.66 14.26
N ARG A 8 18.99 16.90 14.30
CA ARG A 8 19.57 18.01 15.07
C ARG A 8 19.68 17.69 16.55
N ARG A 9 18.59 17.18 17.14
CA ARG A 9 18.56 16.77 18.55
C ARG A 9 19.59 15.69 18.84
N THR A 10 19.70 14.67 17.98
CA THR A 10 20.69 13.60 18.14
C THR A 10 22.12 14.13 18.08
N ILE A 11 22.47 14.98 17.10
CA ILE A 11 23.82 15.57 17.01
C ILE A 11 24.14 16.41 18.26
N HIS A 12 23.18 17.23 18.69
CA HIS A 12 23.37 18.07 19.88
C HIS A 12 23.66 17.21 21.11
N ARG A 13 22.91 16.11 21.27
CA ARG A 13 23.08 15.18 22.38
C ARG A 13 24.41 14.44 22.35
N LEU A 14 24.88 14.04 21.17
CA LEU A 14 26.21 13.44 21.03
C LEU A 14 27.31 14.40 21.46
N LYS A 15 27.18 15.70 21.14
CA LYS A 15 28.13 16.72 21.58
C LYS A 15 28.11 16.92 23.08
N GLU A 16 26.93 16.91 23.71
CA GLU A 16 26.80 16.97 25.17
C GLU A 16 27.54 15.81 25.83
N ILE A 17 27.30 14.57 25.40
CA ILE A 17 27.99 13.38 25.95
C ILE A 17 29.50 13.48 25.75
N LYS A 18 29.95 13.91 24.56
CA LYS A 18 31.39 14.10 24.29
C LYS A 18 32.00 15.12 25.26
N ALA A 19 31.29 16.22 25.56
CA ALA A 19 31.76 17.27 26.46
C ALA A 19 31.74 16.81 27.93
N GLU A 20 30.65 16.19 28.38
CA GLU A 20 30.48 15.67 29.74
C GLU A 20 31.53 14.62 30.11
N GLN A 21 31.85 13.74 29.16
CA GLN A 21 32.77 12.62 29.38
C GLN A 21 34.22 12.95 28.97
N GLY A 22 34.48 14.17 28.47
CA GLY A 22 35.82 14.59 28.05
C GLY A 22 36.40 13.77 26.90
N LEU A 23 35.55 13.23 26.01
CA LEU A 23 35.98 12.30 24.97
C LEU A 23 36.70 13.02 23.81
N SER A 24 37.84 12.47 23.41
CA SER A 24 38.52 12.79 22.15
C SER A 24 37.90 12.04 20.98
N ILE A 25 38.09 12.54 19.75
CA ILE A 25 37.62 11.86 18.53
C ILE A 25 38.26 10.47 18.41
N SER A 26 39.53 10.32 18.79
CA SER A 26 40.24 9.04 18.77
C SER A 26 39.61 8.01 19.72
N GLN A 27 39.20 8.43 20.92
CA GLN A 27 38.50 7.54 21.86
C GLN A 27 37.13 7.11 21.32
N ILE A 28 36.39 8.03 20.69
CA ILE A 28 35.11 7.71 20.06
C ILE A 28 35.32 6.70 18.93
N MET A 29 36.35 6.86 18.09
CA MET A 29 36.67 5.88 17.04
C MET A 29 36.96 4.50 17.61
N ASN A 30 37.78 4.41 18.66
CA ASN A 30 38.06 3.12 19.31
C ASN A 30 36.78 2.46 19.84
N MET A 31 35.87 3.23 20.48
CA MET A 31 34.58 2.71 20.95
C MET A 31 33.67 2.24 19.81
N MET A 32 33.72 2.92 18.65
CA MET A 32 32.99 2.50 17.46
C MET A 32 33.54 1.19 16.89
N GLU A 33 34.87 1.07 16.81
CA GLU A 33 35.55 -0.14 16.34
C GLU A 33 35.25 -1.35 17.25
N GLU A 34 35.28 -1.17 18.57
CA GLU A 34 34.94 -2.21 19.55
C GLU A 34 33.52 -2.76 19.37
N ARG A 35 32.59 -1.94 18.86
CA ARG A 35 31.20 -2.30 18.57
C ARG A 35 30.93 -2.67 17.11
N GLY A 36 31.98 -2.78 16.28
CA GLY A 36 31.87 -3.14 14.86
C GLY A 36 31.20 -2.08 13.99
N GLN A 37 31.17 -0.82 14.44
CA GLN A 37 30.63 0.33 13.71
C GLN A 37 31.78 1.15 13.11
N PHE A 38 31.59 1.71 11.91
CA PHE A 38 32.64 2.49 11.24
C PHE A 38 32.12 3.80 10.66
N VAL A 39 32.68 4.91 11.12
CA VAL A 39 32.49 6.24 10.54
C VAL A 39 33.87 6.89 10.42
N SER A 40 34.18 7.45 9.25
CA SER A 40 35.51 8.03 9.02
C SER A 40 35.82 9.15 10.02
N GLU A 41 37.10 9.28 10.42
CA GLU A 41 37.55 10.33 11.34
C GLU A 41 37.17 11.74 10.84
N ALA A 42 37.26 11.97 9.53
CA ALA A 42 36.86 13.24 8.92
C ALA A 42 35.36 13.52 9.08
N THR A 43 34.52 12.49 9.01
CA THR A 43 33.08 12.61 9.24
C THR A 43 32.79 12.86 10.72
N LEU A 44 33.45 12.15 11.64
CA LEU A 44 33.33 12.40 13.08
C LEU A 44 33.71 13.83 13.45
N LYS A 45 34.87 14.31 12.96
CA LYS A 45 35.29 15.71 13.16
C LYS A 45 34.24 16.70 12.66
N LYS A 46 33.61 16.42 11.51
CA LYS A 46 32.53 17.27 10.97
C LYS A 46 31.26 17.23 11.82
N ILE A 47 30.89 16.08 12.37
CA ILE A 47 29.73 15.91 13.26
C ILE A 47 29.93 16.66 14.57
N PHE A 48 31.12 16.61 15.16
CA PHE A 48 31.42 17.26 16.44
C PHE A 48 31.88 18.72 16.32
N GLN A 49 31.98 19.26 15.10
CA GLN A 49 32.29 20.67 14.87
C GLN A 49 31.13 21.58 15.28
N ASP A 50 31.42 22.78 15.78
CA ASP A 50 30.40 23.79 16.08
C ASP A 50 29.53 24.12 14.86
N GLY A 51 28.21 24.24 15.09
CA GLY A 51 27.21 24.51 14.06
C GLY A 51 26.93 23.33 13.10
N SER A 52 27.45 22.14 13.38
CA SER A 52 27.20 20.94 12.57
C SER A 52 25.75 20.45 12.60
N GLU A 53 24.93 20.87 13.56
CA GLU A 53 23.52 20.51 13.70
C GLU A 53 22.73 20.90 12.44
N GLU A 54 23.12 21.99 11.78
CA GLU A 54 22.50 22.51 10.57
C GLU A 54 23.03 21.85 9.28
N LYS A 55 24.05 20.98 9.38
CA LYS A 55 24.63 20.30 8.21
C LYS A 55 23.79 19.10 7.80
N ASN A 56 23.74 18.85 6.49
CA ASN A 56 23.00 17.74 5.93
C ASN A 56 23.78 16.42 6.04
N PHE A 57 23.70 15.79 7.21
CA PHE A 57 24.23 14.45 7.44
C PHE A 57 23.17 13.38 7.11
N ARG A 58 23.65 12.24 6.59
CA ARG A 58 22.80 11.06 6.40
C ARG A 58 22.60 10.39 7.74
N TYR A 59 21.35 10.27 8.19
CA TYR A 59 21.07 9.75 9.53
C TYR A 59 21.56 8.31 9.69
N GLN A 60 21.17 7.42 8.78
CA GLN A 60 21.52 5.99 8.85
C GLN A 60 23.02 5.72 8.73
N ASP A 61 23.71 6.42 7.83
CA ASP A 61 25.12 6.12 7.51
C ASP A 61 26.11 6.83 8.44
N THR A 62 25.70 7.92 9.11
CA THR A 62 26.65 8.79 9.85
C THR A 62 26.24 9.13 11.26
N ILE A 63 24.96 9.44 11.53
CA ILE A 63 24.53 9.86 12.87
C ILE A 63 24.20 8.63 13.72
N MET A 64 23.43 7.70 13.16
CA MET A 64 22.95 6.49 13.84
C MET A 64 24.10 5.61 14.37
N PRO A 65 25.18 5.32 13.61
CA PRO A 65 26.28 4.51 14.13
C PRO A 65 27.00 5.15 15.33
N VAL A 66 27.11 6.48 15.35
CA VAL A 66 27.73 7.22 16.45
C VAL A 66 26.78 7.27 17.66
N ALA A 67 25.48 7.43 17.39
CA ALA A 67 24.42 7.41 18.38
C ALA A 67 24.29 6.06 19.08
N ASP A 68 24.31 4.96 18.34
CA ASP A 68 24.24 3.59 18.88
C ASP A 68 25.43 3.24 19.78
N VAL A 69 26.58 3.90 19.58
CA VAL A 69 27.78 3.69 20.41
C VAL A 69 27.72 4.58 21.64
N LEU A 70 27.54 5.89 21.47
CA LEU A 70 27.63 6.83 22.57
C LEU A 70 26.35 6.89 23.43
N LEU A 71 25.16 6.90 22.85
CA LEU A 71 23.93 6.99 23.64
C LEU A 71 23.67 5.70 24.41
N ASP A 72 24.00 4.54 23.84
CA ASP A 72 23.85 3.24 24.49
C ASP A 72 24.85 3.04 25.64
N LEU A 73 26.13 3.41 25.44
CA LEU A 73 27.16 3.31 26.48
C LEU A 73 26.87 4.21 27.70
N TYR A 74 26.27 5.38 27.47
CA TYR A 74 25.99 6.35 28.53
C TYR A 74 24.52 6.32 28.98
N GLY A 75 23.76 5.29 28.60
CA GLY A 75 22.42 5.02 29.12
C GLY A 75 21.39 6.11 28.80
N ASP A 76 21.60 6.86 27.72
CA ASP A 76 20.72 7.95 27.33
C ASP A 76 19.49 7.42 26.59
N LYS A 77 18.39 7.25 27.36
CA LYS A 77 17.13 6.67 26.86
C LYS A 77 16.21 7.68 26.17
N SER A 78 16.66 8.93 25.99
CA SER A 78 15.82 10.05 25.53
C SER A 78 15.27 9.93 24.09
N GLY A 79 15.56 8.83 23.36
CA GLY A 79 14.94 8.48 22.06
C GLY A 79 14.38 7.05 21.96
N ILE A 80 14.44 6.25 23.04
CA ILE A 80 13.98 4.85 23.03
C ILE A 80 12.44 4.79 23.01
N ASP A 81 11.78 5.66 23.76
CA ASP A 81 10.31 5.73 23.81
C ASP A 81 9.70 6.06 22.44
N ASP A 82 10.30 6.98 21.69
CA ASP A 82 9.86 7.33 20.34
C ASP A 82 10.03 6.14 19.37
N CYS A 83 11.13 5.38 19.51
CA CYS A 83 11.36 4.20 18.69
C CYS A 83 10.43 3.03 19.03
N GLU A 84 10.07 2.85 20.31
CA GLU A 84 9.10 1.86 20.75
C GLU A 84 7.68 2.20 20.29
N ALA A 85 7.28 3.47 20.39
CA ALA A 85 6.02 3.96 19.87
C ALA A 85 5.92 3.74 18.34
N LEU A 86 6.99 4.06 17.60
CA LEU A 86 7.04 3.80 16.15
C LEU A 86 6.97 2.31 15.82
N ARG A 87 7.67 1.44 16.58
CA ARG A 87 7.59 -0.01 16.41
C ARG A 87 6.17 -0.53 16.68
N HIS A 88 5.48 0.01 17.67
CA HIS A 88 4.09 -0.34 17.96
C HIS A 88 3.16 0.05 16.80
N ILE A 89 3.27 1.29 16.32
CA ILE A 89 2.49 1.80 15.19
C ILE A 89 2.72 0.93 13.94
N ILE A 90 3.97 0.56 13.65
CA ILE A 90 4.30 -0.30 12.52
C ILE A 90 3.63 -1.67 12.67
N ARG A 91 3.68 -2.28 13.86
CA ARG A 91 3.01 -3.57 14.12
C ARG A 91 1.50 -3.49 13.92
N GLU A 92 0.86 -2.44 14.43
CA GLU A 92 -0.59 -2.23 14.24
C GLU A 92 -0.95 -2.02 12.77
N LYS A 93 -0.17 -1.22 12.04
CA LYS A 93 -0.36 -1.03 10.60
C LYS A 93 -0.22 -2.36 9.84
N ASN A 94 0.77 -3.18 10.17
CA ASN A 94 0.94 -4.48 9.52
C ASN A 94 -0.26 -5.40 9.78
N LYS A 95 -0.74 -5.48 11.02
CA LYS A 95 -1.97 -6.24 11.35
C LYS A 95 -3.19 -5.73 10.58
N LEU A 96 -3.33 -4.41 10.44
CA LEU A 96 -4.42 -3.83 9.66
C LEU A 96 -4.31 -4.18 8.16
N ILE A 97 -3.09 -4.16 7.62
CA ILE A 97 -2.82 -4.56 6.23
C ILE A 97 -3.23 -6.02 6.02
N GLU A 98 -2.81 -6.93 6.91
CA GLU A 98 -3.19 -8.35 6.84
C GLU A 98 -4.72 -8.53 6.85
N LEU A 99 -5.42 -7.82 7.74
CA LEU A 99 -6.88 -7.87 7.81
C LEU A 99 -7.54 -7.37 6.51
N LEU A 100 -7.03 -6.28 5.94
CA LEU A 100 -7.53 -5.73 4.68
C LEU A 100 -7.25 -6.67 3.50
N MET A 101 -6.11 -7.35 3.49
CA MET A 101 -5.78 -8.37 2.49
C MET A 101 -6.75 -9.55 2.57
N MET A 102 -7.02 -10.06 3.76
CA MET A 102 -8.01 -11.13 3.95
C MET A 102 -9.41 -10.72 3.46
N LYS A 103 -9.84 -9.49 3.77
CA LYS A 103 -11.13 -8.97 3.33
C LYS A 103 -11.22 -8.80 1.81
N LEU A 104 -10.12 -8.39 1.17
CA LEU A 104 -10.04 -8.30 -0.29
C LEU A 104 -10.15 -9.67 -0.94
N GLU A 105 -9.46 -10.68 -0.41
CA GLU A 105 -9.58 -12.06 -0.91
C GLU A 105 -10.99 -12.61 -0.76
N GLU A 106 -11.65 -12.36 0.37
CA GLU A 106 -13.03 -12.77 0.60
C GLU A 106 -14.01 -12.10 -0.37
N GLN A 107 -13.85 -10.79 -0.61
CA GLN A 107 -14.64 -10.08 -1.62
C GLN A 107 -14.39 -10.61 -3.03
N ALA A 108 -13.13 -10.88 -3.39
CA ALA A 108 -12.79 -11.44 -4.70
C ALA A 108 -13.47 -12.80 -4.93
N LYS A 109 -13.47 -13.68 -3.92
CA LYS A 109 -14.18 -14.97 -3.97
C LYS A 109 -15.69 -14.78 -4.13
N ALA A 110 -16.29 -13.92 -3.32
CA ALA A 110 -17.72 -13.64 -3.41
C ALA A 110 -18.13 -13.03 -4.77
N HIS A 111 -17.25 -12.24 -5.39
CA HIS A 111 -17.46 -11.73 -6.75
C HIS A 111 -17.40 -12.84 -7.79
N ALA A 112 -16.40 -13.73 -7.72
CA ALA A 112 -16.28 -14.85 -8.64
C ALA A 112 -17.49 -15.79 -8.56
N GLU A 113 -17.99 -16.09 -7.36
CA GLU A 113 -19.21 -16.89 -7.17
C GLU A 113 -20.44 -16.23 -7.81
N LYS A 114 -20.58 -14.91 -7.67
CA LYS A 114 -21.68 -14.16 -8.30
C LYS A 114 -21.59 -14.18 -9.82
N GLU A 115 -20.39 -14.09 -10.39
CA GLU A 115 -20.20 -14.13 -11.84
C GLU A 115 -20.71 -15.45 -12.45
N VAL A 116 -20.47 -16.59 -11.78
CA VAL A 116 -21.00 -17.89 -12.21
C VAL A 116 -22.53 -17.86 -12.24
N VAL A 117 -23.17 -17.38 -11.17
CA VAL A 117 -24.64 -17.27 -11.10
C VAL A 117 -25.19 -16.33 -12.16
N TYR A 118 -24.50 -15.21 -12.44
CA TYR A 118 -24.92 -14.29 -13.50
C TYR A 118 -24.75 -14.90 -14.89
N ALA A 119 -23.70 -15.69 -15.13
CA ALA A 119 -23.49 -16.39 -16.38
C ALA A 119 -24.62 -17.40 -16.65
N ASP A 120 -25.00 -18.20 -15.65
CA ASP A 120 -26.11 -19.15 -15.75
C ASP A 120 -27.44 -18.45 -16.03
N ARG A 121 -27.72 -17.35 -15.32
CA ARG A 121 -28.93 -16.54 -15.55
C ARG A 121 -28.94 -15.94 -16.95
N LYS A 122 -27.80 -15.44 -17.43
CA LYS A 122 -27.68 -14.89 -18.77
C LYS A 122 -27.98 -15.95 -19.82
N ALA A 123 -27.40 -17.14 -19.70
CA ALA A 123 -27.67 -18.25 -20.61
C ALA A 123 -29.17 -18.67 -20.61
N ALA A 124 -29.80 -18.67 -19.43
CA ALA A 124 -31.23 -18.94 -19.32
C ALA A 124 -32.09 -17.89 -20.03
N PHE A 125 -31.76 -16.60 -19.89
CA PHE A 125 -32.46 -15.53 -20.59
C PHE A 125 -32.23 -15.58 -22.11
N GLU A 126 -31.02 -15.86 -22.57
CA GLU A 126 -30.72 -16.02 -24.00
C GLU A 126 -31.58 -17.14 -24.62
N LYS A 127 -31.73 -18.26 -23.91
CA LYS A 127 -32.62 -19.36 -24.33
C LYS A 127 -34.09 -18.94 -24.39
N GLN A 128 -34.56 -18.16 -23.42
CA GLN A 128 -35.94 -17.65 -23.43
C GLN A 128 -36.17 -16.68 -24.60
N ILE A 129 -35.22 -15.79 -24.88
CA ILE A 129 -35.26 -14.86 -26.01
C ILE A 129 -35.35 -15.64 -27.33
N GLU A 130 -34.53 -16.68 -27.50
CA GLU A 130 -34.56 -17.53 -28.69
C GLU A 130 -35.92 -18.22 -28.86
N GLN A 131 -36.47 -18.78 -27.79
CA GLN A 131 -37.79 -19.44 -27.82
C GLN A 131 -38.90 -18.47 -28.20
N LEU A 132 -38.92 -17.28 -27.59
CA LEU A 132 -39.91 -16.24 -27.89
C LEU A 132 -39.76 -15.72 -29.32
N GLY A 133 -38.52 -15.49 -29.78
CA GLY A 133 -38.25 -15.12 -31.18
C GLY A 133 -38.76 -16.17 -32.17
N GLY A 134 -38.57 -17.45 -31.86
CA GLY A 134 -39.13 -18.55 -32.64
C GLY A 134 -40.66 -18.59 -32.66
N GLN A 135 -41.33 -18.20 -31.57
CA GLN A 135 -42.79 -18.08 -31.53
C GLN A 135 -43.28 -16.90 -32.37
N ILE A 136 -42.64 -15.74 -32.26
CA ILE A 136 -42.95 -14.55 -33.06
C ILE A 136 -42.88 -14.89 -34.55
N ALA A 137 -41.78 -15.50 -35.00
CA ALA A 137 -41.61 -15.90 -36.40
C ALA A 137 -42.69 -16.88 -36.91
N ARG A 138 -43.24 -17.72 -36.03
CA ARG A 138 -44.38 -18.59 -36.39
C ARG A 138 -45.67 -17.81 -36.51
N TYR A 139 -45.91 -16.86 -35.61
CA TYR A 139 -47.10 -16.03 -35.64
C TYR A 139 -47.09 -15.09 -36.86
N GLU A 140 -45.95 -14.49 -37.18
CA GLU A 140 -45.77 -13.69 -38.41
C GLU A 140 -46.13 -14.50 -39.66
N LYS A 141 -45.54 -15.69 -39.84
CA LYS A 141 -45.89 -16.58 -40.96
C LYS A 141 -47.37 -16.98 -41.00
N ALA A 142 -48.02 -17.09 -39.85
CA ALA A 142 -49.44 -17.43 -39.78
C ALA A 142 -50.32 -16.22 -40.15
N ILE A 143 -49.89 -15.01 -39.79
CA ILE A 143 -50.53 -13.75 -40.19
C ILE A 143 -50.39 -13.57 -41.70
N ASP A 144 -49.19 -13.68 -42.27
CA ASP A 144 -48.96 -13.56 -43.71
C ASP A 144 -49.87 -14.48 -44.52
N ARG A 145 -49.98 -15.75 -44.11
CA ARG A 145 -50.86 -16.73 -44.76
C ARG A 145 -52.34 -16.37 -44.66
N LYS A 146 -52.76 -15.75 -43.55
CA LYS A 146 -54.14 -15.29 -43.37
C LYS A 146 -54.40 -14.07 -44.25
N ASP A 147 -53.46 -13.14 -44.32
CA ASP A 147 -53.57 -11.94 -45.15
C ASP A 147 -53.63 -12.33 -46.64
N ASP A 148 -52.77 -13.25 -47.10
CA ASP A 148 -52.82 -13.82 -48.46
C ASP A 148 -54.19 -14.45 -48.79
N LEU A 149 -54.79 -15.16 -47.83
CA LEU A 149 -56.09 -15.79 -48.01
C LEU A 149 -57.20 -14.73 -48.08
N ILE A 150 -57.15 -13.72 -47.21
CA ILE A 150 -58.10 -12.62 -47.21
C ILE A 150 -58.04 -11.87 -48.54
N GLU A 151 -56.84 -11.57 -49.05
CA GLU A 151 -56.65 -10.90 -50.33
C GLU A 151 -57.27 -11.71 -51.48
N ARG A 152 -57.03 -13.02 -51.54
CA ARG A 152 -57.66 -13.90 -52.54
C ARG A 152 -59.19 -13.93 -52.45
N LEU A 153 -59.73 -13.94 -51.23
CA LEU A 153 -61.17 -13.95 -51.03
C LEU A 153 -61.80 -12.61 -51.44
N LEU A 154 -61.15 -11.48 -51.12
CA LEU A 154 -61.56 -10.15 -51.53
C LEU A 154 -61.53 -9.99 -53.06
N ASP A 155 -60.47 -10.45 -53.71
CA ASP A 155 -60.38 -10.45 -55.17
C ASP A 155 -61.50 -11.27 -55.83
N ALA A 156 -61.86 -12.40 -55.24
CA ALA A 156 -62.93 -13.26 -55.74
C ALA A 156 -64.33 -12.65 -55.57
N THR A 157 -64.55 -11.83 -54.54
CA THR A 157 -65.81 -11.11 -54.35
C THR A 157 -65.91 -9.83 -55.18
N ILE A 158 -64.80 -9.15 -55.45
CA ILE A 158 -64.79 -7.90 -56.26
C ILE A 158 -64.88 -8.20 -57.77
N LYS A 159 -64.41 -9.36 -58.23
CA LYS A 159 -64.48 -9.79 -59.65
C LYS A 159 -65.83 -10.43 -60.05
N LYS A 160 -66.86 -10.38 -59.18
CA LYS A 160 -68.26 -10.70 -59.50
C LYS A 160 -69.05 -9.42 -59.72
#